data_AF-A0A967WVP3-F1
#
_entry.id   AF-A0A967WVP3-F1
#
_cell.length_a   1.000
_cell.length_b   1.000
_cell.length_c   1.000
_cell.angle_alpha   90.00
_cell.angle_beta   90.00
_cell.angle_gamma   90.00
#
_symmetry.space_group_name_H-M   'P 1'
#
loop_
_entity.id
_entity.type
_entity.pdbx_description
1 polymer ?
#
loop_
_entity_poly.entity_id
_entity_poly.type
_entity_poly.pdbx_seq_one_letter_code
_entity_poly.pdbx_strand_id
1 'polypeptide(L)'
;VTMDMLLSQDYRATGVSLPCTPNSLYVRARQRARRGQSLAILTGRTQGLLSLKQIRAACTVEAESDGGIRTVPISQIRGSEGRSRYFDRDFNPLYDQARGRWLSIVKAR
;
A
#
# COMPACT_ATOMS: atom_id res chain seq x y z
N VAL A 1 4.16 10.42 24.64
CA VAL A 1 2.79 10.63 25.13
C VAL A 1 1.89 10.85 23.91
N THR A 2 1.54 9.75 23.23
CA THR A 2 0.17 9.22 23.14
C THR A 2 -0.74 10.01 22.19
N MET A 3 -0.62 9.72 20.88
CA MET A 3 -1.64 10.05 19.87
C MET A 3 -2.01 8.82 19.02
N ASP A 4 -1.91 7.62 19.61
CA ASP A 4 -2.23 6.35 18.92
C ASP A 4 -3.45 5.63 19.53
N MET A 5 -4.27 6.33 20.31
CA MET A 5 -5.37 5.68 21.05
C MET A 5 -6.69 6.48 21.03
N LEU A 6 -7.02 7.14 19.92
CA LEU A 6 -8.33 7.79 19.73
C LEU A 6 -8.90 7.63 18.30
N LEU A 7 -8.63 6.50 17.62
CA LEU A 7 -9.32 6.18 16.36
C LEU A 7 -9.84 4.74 16.25
N SER A 8 -9.82 3.96 17.34
CA SER A 8 -10.20 2.54 17.29
C SER A 8 -11.24 2.06 18.31
N GLN A 9 -11.76 2.89 19.21
CA GLN A 9 -12.73 2.44 20.23
C GLN A 9 -14.17 2.97 20.06
N ASP A 10 -14.39 4.09 19.35
CA ASP A 10 -15.74 4.67 19.22
C ASP A 10 -16.51 4.29 17.93
N TYR A 11 -16.09 3.27 17.18
CA TYR A 11 -16.86 2.79 16.03
C TYR A 11 -17.91 1.70 16.38
N ARG A 12 -17.99 1.28 17.65
CA ARG A 12 -18.91 0.20 18.08
C ARG A 12 -20.28 0.67 18.56
N ALA A 13 -20.55 1.98 18.66
CA ALA A 13 -21.79 2.49 19.25
C ALA A 13 -22.76 3.16 18.27
N THR A 14 -22.37 3.36 17.00
CA THR A 14 -23.28 3.87 15.96
C THR A 14 -23.38 2.82 14.87
N GLY A 15 -24.57 2.26 14.66
CA GLY A 15 -24.89 1.34 13.56
C GLY A 15 -24.81 1.98 12.16
N VAL A 16 -23.94 2.97 11.99
CA VAL A 16 -23.63 3.60 10.72
C VAL A 16 -22.52 2.76 10.09
N SER A 17 -22.91 1.80 9.25
CA SER A 17 -21.97 1.19 8.30
C SER A 17 -21.24 2.32 7.58
N LEU A 18 -19.91 2.40 7.74
CA LEU A 18 -19.09 3.34 6.97
C LEU A 18 -19.56 3.28 5.51
N PRO A 19 -19.90 4.40 4.87
CA PRO A 19 -20.32 4.38 3.48
C PRO A 19 -19.22 3.64 2.71
N CYS A 20 -19.54 2.46 2.15
CA CYS A 20 -18.62 1.60 1.41
C CYS A 20 -18.18 2.23 0.08
N THR A 21 -18.32 3.55 -0.02
CA THR A 21 -17.98 4.32 -1.20
C THR A 21 -16.49 4.15 -1.47
N PRO A 22 -16.12 4.02 -2.76
CA PRO A 22 -14.72 3.91 -3.15
C PRO A 22 -13.84 5.04 -2.57
N ASN A 23 -14.41 6.22 -2.37
CA ASN A 23 -13.69 7.37 -1.82
C ASN A 23 -13.35 7.22 -0.33
N SER A 24 -14.24 6.69 0.51
CA SER A 24 -13.97 6.53 1.94
C SER A 24 -12.86 5.50 2.19
N LEU A 25 -12.82 4.44 1.38
CA LEU A 25 -11.76 3.44 1.38
C LEU A 25 -10.41 4.08 1.01
N TYR A 26 -10.39 4.94 -0.01
CA TYR A 26 -9.20 5.67 -0.42
C TYR A 26 -8.67 6.57 0.71
N VAL A 27 -9.55 7.34 1.36
CA VAL A 27 -9.16 8.21 2.48
C VAL A 27 -8.53 7.39 3.61
N ARG A 28 -9.11 6.24 3.97
CA ARG A 28 -8.55 5.34 5.00
C ARG A 28 -7.18 4.77 4.60
N ALA A 29 -7.01 4.36 3.35
CA ALA A 29 -5.72 3.89 2.84
C ALA A 29 -4.67 5.01 2.84
N ARG A 30 -5.06 6.23 2.48
CA ARG A 30 -4.20 7.42 2.52
C ARG A 30 -3.72 7.74 3.93
N GLN A 31 -4.59 7.60 4.93
CA GLN A 31 -4.23 7.77 6.34
C GLN A 31 -3.26 6.68 6.82
N ARG A 32 -3.47 5.42 6.41
CA ARG A 32 -2.54 4.32 6.69
C ARG A 32 -1.15 4.60 6.09
N ALA A 33 -1.10 4.99 4.82
CA ALA A 33 0.15 5.36 4.15
C ALA A 33 0.90 6.47 4.91
N ARG A 34 0.18 7.50 5.39
CA ARG A 34 0.78 8.60 6.16
C ARG A 34 1.37 8.10 7.49
N ARG A 35 0.61 7.31 8.25
CA ARG A 35 1.11 6.73 9.52
C ARG A 35 2.33 5.83 9.29
N GLY A 36 2.27 4.99 8.24
CA GLY A 36 3.39 4.18 7.80
C GLY A 36 4.62 5.05 7.53
N GLN A 37 4.50 6.07 6.68
CA GLN A 37 5.60 6.99 6.37
C GLN A 37 6.18 7.68 7.61
N SER A 38 5.35 8.15 8.54
CA SER A 38 5.84 8.74 9.79
C SER A 38 6.64 7.74 10.62
N LEU A 39 6.14 6.50 10.74
CA LEU A 39 6.87 5.43 11.42
C LEU A 39 8.15 5.03 10.67
N ALA A 40 8.17 5.11 9.34
CA ALA A 40 9.32 4.84 8.47
C ALA A 40 10.48 5.76 8.80
N ILE A 41 10.17 7.06 8.89
CA ILE A 41 11.12 8.12 9.18
C ILE A 41 11.66 7.92 10.59
N LEU A 42 10.80 7.61 11.57
CA LEU A 42 11.21 7.38 12.94
C LEU A 42 12.08 6.12 13.11
N THR A 43 11.79 5.05 12.35
CA THR A 43 12.47 3.75 12.46
C THR A 43 13.63 3.57 11.48
N GLY A 44 13.84 4.50 10.55
CA GLY A 44 14.79 4.38 9.46
C GLY A 44 14.46 3.27 8.45
N ARG A 45 13.24 2.72 8.47
CA ARG A 45 12.84 1.60 7.61
C ARG A 45 12.21 2.09 6.31
N THR A 46 12.67 1.57 5.18
CA THR A 46 12.02 1.79 3.88
C THR A 46 10.67 1.06 3.82
N GLN A 47 9.62 1.78 3.42
CA GLN A 47 8.26 1.23 3.30
C GLN A 47 7.72 1.22 1.87
N GLY A 48 8.55 1.58 0.89
CA GLY A 48 8.17 1.54 -0.53
C GLY A 48 8.19 0.12 -1.11
N LEU A 49 7.44 -0.07 -2.19
CA LEU A 49 7.62 -1.24 -3.06
C LEU A 49 9.01 -1.22 -3.69
N LEU A 50 9.61 -2.40 -3.82
CA LEU A 50 10.88 -2.54 -4.53
C LEU A 50 10.70 -2.25 -6.03
N SER A 51 11.64 -1.52 -6.62
CA SER A 51 11.68 -1.33 -8.08
C SER A 51 12.47 -2.46 -8.71
N LEU A 52 11.88 -3.17 -9.66
CA LEU A 52 12.58 -4.22 -10.41
C LEU A 52 13.85 -3.67 -11.09
N LYS A 53 13.77 -2.46 -11.64
CA LYS A 53 14.93 -1.77 -12.24
C LYS A 53 16.05 -1.52 -11.23
N GLN A 54 15.72 -1.16 -10.00
CA GLN A 54 16.73 -0.92 -8.95
C GLN A 54 17.35 -2.23 -8.47
N ILE A 55 16.55 -3.29 -8.31
CA ILE A 55 17.06 -4.61 -7.92
C ILE A 55 18.03 -5.16 -8.97
N ARG A 56 17.65 -5.13 -10.25
CA ARG A 56 18.51 -5.58 -11.36
C ARG A 56 19.82 -4.80 -11.46
N ALA A 57 19.83 -3.53 -11.04
CA ALA A 57 21.05 -2.73 -11.01
C ALA A 57 21.93 -3.00 -9.77
N ALA A 58 21.33 -3.41 -8.65
CA ALA A 58 22.01 -3.60 -7.37
C ALA A 58 22.45 -5.06 -7.14
N CYS A 59 21.86 -6.03 -7.83
CA CYS A 59 22.10 -7.45 -7.64
C CYS A 59 22.00 -8.22 -8.96
N THR A 60 22.87 -9.21 -9.14
CA THR A 60 22.79 -10.17 -10.25
C THR A 60 21.59 -11.08 -10.03
N VAL A 61 20.62 -11.05 -10.93
CA VAL A 61 19.49 -11.98 -10.91
C VAL A 61 19.95 -13.32 -11.46
N GLU A 62 19.96 -14.35 -10.62
CA GLU A 62 20.47 -15.68 -10.98
C GLU A 62 19.56 -16.43 -11.96
N ALA A 63 18.24 -16.22 -11.87
CA ALA A 63 17.27 -16.83 -12.77
C ALA A 63 15.99 -15.99 -12.88
N GLU A 64 15.47 -15.86 -14.11
CA GLU A 64 14.14 -15.33 -14.40
C GLU A 64 13.41 -16.38 -15.26
N SER A 65 12.15 -16.67 -14.93
CA SER A 65 11.32 -17.59 -15.71
C SER A 65 9.92 -17.02 -15.89
N ASP A 66 9.32 -17.24 -17.05
CA ASP A 66 7.93 -16.88 -17.31
C ASP A 66 7.00 -17.88 -16.59
N GLY A 67 6.27 -17.38 -15.60
CA GLY A 67 5.29 -18.16 -14.84
C GLY A 67 3.90 -18.21 -15.47
N GLY A 68 3.70 -17.57 -16.62
CA GLY A 68 2.39 -17.38 -17.24
C GLY A 68 1.45 -16.49 -16.43
N ILE A 69 0.19 -16.39 -16.87
CA ILE A 69 -0.84 -15.61 -16.18
C ILE A 69 -1.34 -16.41 -14.97
N ARG A 70 -1.14 -15.86 -13.77
CA ARG A 70 -1.63 -16.42 -12.53
C ARG A 70 -2.08 -15.32 -11.56
N THR A 71 -3.06 -15.64 -10.74
CA THR A 71 -3.48 -14.76 -9.64
C THR A 71 -2.46 -14.83 -8.51
N VAL A 72 -1.90 -13.69 -8.13
CA VAL A 72 -0.96 -13.58 -7.00
C VAL A 72 -1.60 -12.74 -5.88
N PRO A 73 -1.60 -13.21 -4.63
CA PRO A 73 -2.06 -12.40 -3.50
C PRO A 73 -1.26 -11.11 -3.39
N ILE A 74 -1.94 -9.97 -3.21
CA ILE A 74 -1.29 -8.65 -3.10
C ILE A 74 -0.23 -8.62 -1.98
N SER A 75 -0.44 -9.36 -0.88
CA SER A 75 0.50 -9.47 0.24
C SER A 75 1.83 -10.15 -0.11
N GLN A 76 1.88 -10.94 -1.18
CA GLN A 76 3.10 -11.57 -1.69
C GLN A 76 3.87 -10.66 -2.65
N ILE A 77 3.27 -9.58 -3.15
CA ILE A 77 3.94 -8.67 -4.07
C ILE A 77 4.88 -7.74 -3.28
N ARG A 78 6.18 -7.94 -3.46
CA ARG A 78 7.23 -7.13 -2.78
C ARG A 78 7.75 -5.97 -3.61
N GLY A 79 7.47 -5.96 -4.91
CA GLY A 79 7.96 -4.95 -5.83
C GLY A 79 7.06 -4.77 -7.05
N SER A 80 7.35 -3.75 -7.84
CA SER A 80 6.62 -3.43 -9.07
C SER A 80 7.59 -3.06 -10.18
N GLU A 81 7.28 -3.52 -11.39
CA GLU A 81 7.91 -3.05 -12.61
C GLU A 81 7.29 -1.70 -12.98
N GLY A 82 7.94 -0.63 -12.51
CA GLY A 82 7.43 0.74 -12.64
C GLY A 82 6.39 1.11 -11.59
N ARG A 83 6.24 2.42 -11.36
CA ARG A 83 5.31 3.02 -10.38
C ARG A 83 5.44 2.52 -8.93
N SER A 84 6.54 1.85 -8.57
CA SER A 84 6.84 1.42 -7.20
C SER A 84 6.77 2.57 -6.19
N ARG A 85 7.18 3.78 -6.60
CA ARG A 85 7.10 4.99 -5.77
C ARG A 85 5.69 5.42 -5.37
N TYR A 86 4.64 4.98 -6.08
CA TYR A 86 3.27 5.45 -5.84
C TYR A 86 2.55 4.69 -4.74
N PHE A 87 3.08 3.55 -4.29
CA PHE A 87 2.46 2.70 -3.29
C PHE A 87 3.49 2.27 -2.24
N ASP A 88 3.03 2.11 -1.00
CA ASP A 88 3.82 1.45 0.03
C ASP A 88 3.77 -0.08 -0.13
N ARG A 89 4.52 -0.79 0.73
CA ARG A 89 4.60 -2.26 0.77
C ARG A 89 3.26 -2.95 0.99
N ASP A 90 2.27 -2.24 1.52
CA ASP A 90 0.91 -2.72 1.80
C ASP A 90 -0.08 -2.22 0.74
N PHE A 91 0.42 -1.70 -0.38
CA PHE A 91 -0.36 -1.16 -1.50
C PHE A 91 -1.26 0.03 -1.13
N ASN A 92 -0.94 0.79 -0.07
CA ASN A 92 -1.61 2.06 0.19
C ASN A 92 -1.05 3.16 -0.74
N PRO A 93 -1.90 4.09 -1.22
CA PRO A 93 -1.48 5.12 -2.15
C PRO A 93 -0.64 6.19 -1.45
N LEU A 94 0.55 6.47 -1.99
CA LEU A 94 1.49 7.47 -1.49
C LEU A 94 1.35 8.85 -2.15
N TYR A 95 0.64 8.97 -3.27
CA TYR A 95 0.32 10.24 -3.93
C TYR A 95 -1.11 10.26 -4.46
N ASP A 96 -1.70 11.44 -4.63
CA ASP A 96 -3.09 11.57 -5.12
C ASP A 96 -3.26 11.11 -6.57
N GLN A 97 -2.19 11.19 -7.37
CA GLN A 97 -2.14 10.60 -8.71
C GLN A 97 -2.38 9.08 -8.72
N ALA A 98 -2.18 8.40 -7.58
CA ALA A 98 -2.43 6.97 -7.45
C ALA A 98 -3.91 6.64 -7.21
N ARG A 99 -4.78 7.63 -6.92
CA ARG A 99 -6.19 7.41 -6.54
C ARG A 99 -6.94 6.55 -7.55
N GLY A 100 -6.93 6.95 -8.82
CA GLY A 100 -7.65 6.21 -9.88
C GLY A 100 -7.18 4.76 -9.99
N ARG A 101 -5.87 4.53 -9.96
CA ARG A 101 -5.29 3.18 -10.01
C ARG A 101 -5.59 2.37 -8.77
N TRP A 102 -5.50 2.97 -7.58
CA TRP A 102 -5.80 2.30 -6.32
C TRP A 102 -7.26 1.83 -6.26
N LEU A 103 -8.19 2.64 -6.76
CA LEU A 103 -9.60 2.24 -6.87
C LEU A 103 -9.78 1.01 -7.77
N SER A 104 -9.06 0.92 -8.89
CA SER A 104 -9.08 -0.28 -9.75
C SER A 104 -8.52 -1.51 -9.04
N ILE A 105 -7.45 -1.36 -8.24
CA ILE A 105 -6.86 -2.46 -7.45
C ILE A 105 -7.86 -2.97 -6.41
N VAL A 106 -8.53 -2.07 -5.70
CA VAL A 106 -9.50 -2.45 -4.66
C VAL A 106 -10.75 -3.12 -5.25
N LYS A 107 -11.18 -2.71 -6.43
CA LYS A 107 -12.28 -3.36 -7.16
C LYS A 107 -11.95 -4.78 -7.63
N ALA A 108 -10.67 -5.04 -7.93
CA ALA A 108 -10.19 -6.33 -8.41
C ALA A 108 -9.75 -7.28 -7.29
N ARG A 109 -9.88 -6.85 -6.03
CA ARG A 109 -9.49 -7.63 -4.85
C ARG A 109 -10.50 -8.70 -4.50
#